data_AF-A0A7Y1X5I2-F1
#
_entry.id   AF-A0A7Y1X5I2-F1
#
_cell.length_a   1.000
_cell.length_b   1.000
_cell.length_c   1.000
_cell.angle_alpha   90.00
_cell.angle_beta   90.00
_cell.angle_gamma   90.00
#
_symmetry.space_group_name_H-M   'P 1'
#
loop_
_entity.id
_entity.type
_entity.pdbx_description
1 polymer ?
#
loop_
_entity_poly.entity_id
_entity_poly.type
_entity_poly.pdbx_seq_one_letter_code
_entity_poly.pdbx_strand_id
1 'polypeptide(L)'
;MDLTHDHKVLEGAQATRRYFAKFARINEHLKEVTKLSKKEKLITTPEATILQWYLEGLSTTFTALSYKYLMANRVGDHSETLLNIDKRDSGFPVFSETLQMAADALQAKEHLKSLPSQERLKKDMINHILTERSAPTKLQYAMSQRIYYEYLNSEKLFLSQNDPQVIWTGSQKRGQRRKYLIYWAKYDSESNVPQVYLMEIQDSGKKALPKDERRWPRVQSHLMAQSMSSLKLLTIARGFDRDFPNLHPKMLRRFHIGPMYSHKFTEQHGPLRDVLADAAGEPGLDWALTWTIESLVSQKTTSEKTGFFSSAEREVYAIDKRDLEAQDKGVSDIRRSLILPHRAYQVLEEKNHPSLRGIRKYVVGNNSRILSY
;
A
#
# COMPACT_ATOMS: atom_id res chain seq x y z
N MET A 1 15.28 -20.11 -0.08
CA MET A 1 15.65 -18.87 -0.78
C MET A 1 16.18 -17.93 0.25
N ASP A 2 17.43 -17.50 0.09
CA ASP A 2 18.13 -16.65 1.05
C ASP A 2 17.70 -15.19 0.83
N LEU A 3 16.81 -14.67 1.68
CA LEU A 3 16.18 -13.34 1.58
C LEU A 3 17.14 -12.19 1.93
N THR A 4 18.43 -12.47 2.13
CA THR A 4 19.41 -11.50 2.65
C THR A 4 20.19 -10.77 1.56
N HIS A 5 20.15 -11.24 0.30
CA HIS A 5 21.01 -10.72 -0.79
C HIS A 5 20.39 -9.64 -1.69
N ASP A 6 19.11 -9.28 -1.50
CA ASP A 6 18.40 -8.33 -2.38
C ASP A 6 18.16 -6.95 -1.76
N HIS A 7 18.48 -6.77 -0.47
CA HIS A 7 18.32 -5.52 0.24
C HIS A 7 19.55 -4.63 0.05
N LYS A 8 19.33 -3.35 -0.30
CA LYS A 8 20.43 -2.39 -0.40
C LYS A 8 20.15 -1.16 0.43
N VAL A 9 21.11 -0.87 1.27
CA VAL A 9 21.12 0.26 2.18
C VAL A 9 21.23 1.56 1.38
N LEU A 10 20.43 2.58 1.74
CA LEU A 10 20.60 3.94 1.23
C LEU A 10 21.64 4.69 2.07
N GLU A 11 22.83 4.88 1.51
CA GLU A 11 23.92 5.59 2.18
C GLU A 11 23.68 7.10 2.20
N GLY A 12 23.56 7.65 3.42
CA GLY A 12 23.60 9.08 3.69
C GLY A 12 22.23 9.77 3.70
N ALA A 13 22.08 10.74 4.62
CA ALA A 13 20.84 11.48 4.83
C ALA A 13 20.30 12.19 3.57
N GLN A 14 21.17 12.61 2.64
CA GLN A 14 20.74 13.26 1.39
C GLN A 14 20.04 12.28 0.44
N ALA A 15 20.53 11.04 0.31
CA ALA A 15 19.91 10.02 -0.53
C ALA A 15 18.53 9.65 0.00
N THR A 16 18.41 9.42 1.31
CA THR A 16 17.15 9.12 2.00
C THR A 16 16.12 10.24 1.85
N ARG A 17 16.52 11.51 2.01
CA ARG A 17 15.62 12.65 1.79
C ARG A 17 15.11 12.73 0.36
N ARG A 18 16.00 12.54 -0.64
CA ARG A 18 15.60 12.55 -2.06
C ARG A 18 14.67 11.40 -2.40
N TYR A 19 14.90 10.22 -1.81
CA TYR A 19 14.06 9.05 -1.94
C TYR A 19 12.63 9.33 -1.43
N PHE A 20 12.48 9.79 -0.18
CA PHE A 20 11.17 10.08 0.38
C PHE A 20 10.48 11.27 -0.30
N ALA A 21 11.22 12.30 -0.73
CA ALA A 21 10.67 13.39 -1.52
C ALA A 21 10.11 12.92 -2.87
N LYS A 22 10.74 11.93 -3.52
CA LYS A 22 10.21 11.30 -4.74
C LYS A 22 8.88 10.59 -4.43
N PHE A 23 8.82 9.78 -3.38
CA PHE A 23 7.60 9.09 -2.99
C PHE A 23 6.46 10.03 -2.58
N ALA A 24 6.75 11.13 -1.89
CA ALA A 24 5.74 12.12 -1.54
C ALA A 24 5.04 12.67 -2.80
N ARG A 25 5.80 13.04 -3.83
CA ARG A 25 5.25 13.49 -5.12
C ARG A 25 4.46 12.38 -5.84
N ILE A 26 4.99 11.16 -5.86
CA ILE A 26 4.29 10.01 -6.46
C ILE A 26 2.93 9.77 -5.76
N ASN A 27 2.89 9.84 -4.44
CA ASN A 27 1.65 9.67 -3.67
C ASN A 27 0.62 10.76 -3.96
N GLU A 28 1.05 12.01 -4.17
CA GLU A 28 0.16 13.09 -4.65
C GLU A 28 -0.45 12.74 -6.01
N HIS A 29 0.35 12.24 -6.96
CA HIS A 29 -0.16 11.80 -8.25
C HIS A 29 -1.12 10.61 -8.13
N LEU A 30 -0.86 9.65 -7.24
CA LEU A 30 -1.74 8.50 -7.00
C LEU A 30 -3.14 8.91 -6.50
N LYS A 31 -3.24 9.97 -5.69
CA LYS A 31 -4.53 10.53 -5.29
C LYS A 31 -5.31 11.05 -6.51
N GLU A 32 -4.65 11.70 -7.46
CA GLU A 32 -5.27 12.16 -8.71
C GLU A 32 -5.63 11.00 -9.65
N VAL A 33 -4.79 9.96 -9.76
CA VAL A 33 -5.10 8.73 -10.52
C VAL A 33 -6.37 8.08 -10.00
N THR A 34 -6.55 8.05 -8.68
CA THR A 34 -7.76 7.51 -8.03
C THR A 34 -8.99 8.34 -8.40
N LYS A 35 -8.88 9.69 -8.42
CA LYS A 35 -9.98 10.57 -8.85
C LYS A 35 -10.34 10.37 -10.32
N LEU A 36 -9.34 10.24 -11.20
CA LEU A 36 -9.54 10.00 -12.63
C LEU A 36 -10.17 8.62 -12.87
N SER A 37 -9.67 7.58 -12.21
CA SER A 37 -10.22 6.21 -12.28
C SER A 37 -11.70 6.17 -11.88
N LYS A 38 -12.09 6.96 -10.87
CA LYS A 38 -13.50 7.13 -10.47
C LYS A 38 -14.31 7.82 -11.57
N LYS A 39 -13.81 8.92 -12.14
CA LYS A 39 -14.47 9.65 -13.23
C LYS A 39 -14.73 8.75 -14.45
N GLU A 40 -13.77 7.87 -14.74
CA GLU A 40 -13.82 6.88 -15.82
C GLU A 40 -14.60 5.60 -15.44
N LYS A 41 -15.19 5.55 -14.25
CA LYS A 41 -16.00 4.42 -13.75
C LYS A 41 -15.25 3.09 -13.63
N LEU A 42 -13.92 3.13 -13.45
CA LEU A 42 -13.09 1.94 -13.19
C LEU A 42 -13.13 1.49 -11.73
N ILE A 43 -13.44 2.43 -10.85
CA ILE A 43 -13.67 2.22 -9.42
C ILE A 43 -14.92 2.99 -8.98
N THR A 44 -15.58 2.51 -7.95
CA THR A 44 -16.77 3.14 -7.36
C THR A 44 -16.38 4.30 -6.43
N THR A 45 -17.35 5.12 -6.04
CA THR A 45 -17.11 6.21 -5.07
C THR A 45 -16.58 5.69 -3.73
N PRO A 46 -17.17 4.65 -3.09
CA PRO A 46 -16.62 4.09 -1.87
C PRO A 46 -15.19 3.56 -2.02
N GLU A 47 -14.90 2.84 -3.11
CA GLU A 47 -13.55 2.31 -3.37
C GLU A 47 -12.52 3.46 -3.48
N ALA A 48 -12.85 4.52 -4.21
CA ALA A 48 -11.97 5.69 -4.35
C ALA A 48 -11.67 6.36 -3.01
N THR A 49 -12.67 6.51 -2.13
CA THR A 49 -12.48 7.08 -0.80
C THR A 49 -11.59 6.21 0.07
N ILE A 50 -11.79 4.89 0.06
CA ILE A 50 -10.96 3.93 0.82
C ILE A 50 -9.51 3.93 0.32
N LEU A 51 -9.31 3.94 -1.01
CA LEU A 51 -7.98 3.99 -1.60
C LEU A 51 -7.24 5.29 -1.23
N GLN A 52 -7.92 6.43 -1.27
CA GLN A 52 -7.33 7.71 -0.84
C GLN A 52 -6.92 7.67 0.64
N TRP A 53 -7.74 7.06 1.49
CA TRP A 53 -7.43 6.90 2.91
C TRP A 53 -6.16 6.06 3.14
N TYR A 54 -6.01 4.94 2.44
CA TYR A 54 -4.78 4.13 2.52
C TYR A 54 -3.57 4.82 1.90
N LEU A 55 -3.72 5.54 0.79
CA LEU A 55 -2.64 6.31 0.17
C LEU A 55 -2.15 7.45 1.07
N GLU A 56 -3.07 8.08 1.82
CA GLU A 56 -2.72 9.04 2.85
C GLU A 56 -1.94 8.38 3.99
N GLY A 57 -2.42 7.26 4.52
CA GLY A 57 -1.68 6.49 5.53
C GLY A 57 -0.30 6.06 5.06
N LEU A 58 -0.14 5.69 3.78
CA LEU A 58 1.15 5.32 3.21
C LEU A 58 2.10 6.52 3.13
N SER A 59 1.58 7.69 2.75
CA SER A 59 2.34 8.95 2.76
C SER A 59 2.81 9.31 4.16
N THR A 60 1.94 9.14 5.16
CA THR A 60 2.29 9.31 6.57
C THR A 60 3.39 8.33 6.98
N THR A 61 3.24 7.04 6.70
CA THR A 61 4.26 6.02 6.99
C THR A 61 5.63 6.38 6.42
N PHE A 62 5.70 6.81 5.15
CA PHE A 62 6.95 7.22 4.54
C PHE A 62 7.52 8.52 5.12
N THR A 63 6.66 9.45 5.51
CA THR A 63 7.09 10.67 6.22
C THR A 63 7.69 10.31 7.58
N ALA A 64 7.07 9.39 8.32
CA ALA A 64 7.59 8.91 9.61
C ALA A 64 8.96 8.25 9.44
N LEU A 65 9.11 7.35 8.47
CA LEU A 65 10.40 6.73 8.16
C LEU A 65 11.45 7.78 7.74
N SER A 66 11.05 8.84 7.04
CA SER A 66 11.96 9.94 6.70
C SER A 66 12.51 10.67 7.93
N TYR A 67 11.72 10.80 9.00
CA TYR A 67 12.17 11.35 10.27
C TYR A 67 13.06 10.38 11.05
N LYS A 68 12.69 9.09 11.11
CA LYS A 68 13.51 8.04 11.72
C LYS A 68 14.93 8.03 11.15
N TYR A 69 15.04 8.15 9.83
CA TYR A 69 16.31 8.12 9.10
C TYR A 69 16.91 9.51 8.81
N LEU A 70 16.38 10.58 9.40
CA LEU A 70 16.79 11.96 9.11
C LEU A 70 18.27 12.23 9.45
N MET A 71 18.73 11.59 10.53
CA MET A 71 20.07 11.73 11.11
C MET A 71 20.96 10.50 10.86
N ALA A 72 20.53 9.57 10.01
CA ALA A 72 21.34 8.44 9.59
C ALA A 72 22.69 8.92 9.02
N ASN A 73 23.77 8.19 9.34
CA ASN A 73 25.17 8.51 8.98
C ASN A 73 25.74 9.82 9.54
N ARG A 74 25.06 10.50 10.47
CA ARG A 74 25.59 11.71 11.14
C ARG A 74 25.99 11.49 12.60
N VAL A 75 25.51 10.43 13.23
CA VAL A 75 25.85 10.06 14.61
C VAL A 75 26.76 8.83 14.55
N GLY A 76 28.04 8.98 14.94
CA GLY A 76 29.04 7.90 14.88
C GLY A 76 28.84 6.79 15.93
N ASP A 77 29.50 5.65 15.66
CA ASP A 77 29.53 4.33 16.34
C ASP A 77 28.32 3.41 16.23
N HIS A 78 27.12 3.88 15.88
CA HIS A 78 25.97 3.00 15.58
C HIS A 78 25.68 2.99 14.08
N SER A 79 26.43 2.16 13.35
CA SER A 79 26.31 1.89 11.91
C SER A 79 24.95 1.32 11.45
N GLU A 80 23.92 1.28 12.30
CA GLU A 80 22.89 0.25 12.19
C GLU A 80 21.49 0.70 11.77
N THR A 81 21.22 2.00 11.67
CA THR A 81 19.88 2.47 11.24
C THR A 81 19.96 3.20 9.92
N LEU A 82 20.31 2.47 8.88
CA LEU A 82 20.11 2.92 7.52
C LEU A 82 18.85 2.29 6.95
N LEU A 83 18.10 3.08 6.17
CA LEU A 83 16.89 2.60 5.53
C LEU A 83 17.24 1.49 4.55
N ASN A 84 16.66 0.31 4.76
CA ASN A 84 16.69 -0.76 3.77
C ASN A 84 15.53 -0.60 2.79
N ILE A 85 15.89 -0.56 1.51
CA ILE A 85 14.92 -0.61 0.41
C ILE A 85 15.22 -1.83 -0.45
N ASP A 86 14.17 -2.39 -0.99
CA ASP A 86 14.29 -3.43 -2.00
C ASP A 86 14.47 -2.75 -3.36
N LYS A 87 15.70 -2.74 -3.87
CA LYS A 87 16.04 -2.11 -5.15
C LYS A 87 15.82 -3.03 -6.34
N ARG A 88 15.71 -4.34 -6.10
CA ARG A 88 15.62 -5.33 -7.18
C ARG A 88 14.20 -5.53 -7.63
N ASP A 89 13.22 -5.49 -6.74
CA ASP A 89 11.85 -5.87 -7.10
C ASP A 89 10.83 -4.74 -6.93
N SER A 90 10.81 -4.08 -5.76
CA SER A 90 9.76 -3.12 -5.45
C SER A 90 10.15 -1.65 -5.66
N GLY A 91 11.35 -1.25 -5.27
CA GLY A 91 11.74 0.15 -5.08
C GLY A 91 11.18 0.79 -3.81
N PHE A 92 10.57 -0.01 -2.93
CA PHE A 92 9.92 0.42 -1.68
C PHE A 92 10.78 0.06 -0.44
N PRO A 93 10.49 0.60 0.76
CA PRO A 93 11.09 0.10 2.00
C PRO A 93 10.81 -1.40 2.18
N VAL A 94 11.74 -2.15 2.76
CA VAL A 94 11.50 -3.58 2.99
C VAL A 94 10.46 -3.79 4.09
N PHE A 95 9.78 -4.94 4.10
CA PHE A 95 8.71 -5.24 5.06
C PHE A 95 9.14 -5.06 6.52
N SER A 96 10.38 -5.42 6.88
CA SER A 96 10.89 -5.29 8.25
C SER A 96 10.90 -3.83 8.74
N GLU A 97 11.05 -2.84 7.84
CA GLU A 97 10.98 -1.41 8.19
C GLU A 97 9.59 -1.03 8.70
N THR A 98 8.56 -1.52 8.01
CA THR A 98 7.17 -1.24 8.38
C THR A 98 6.78 -2.01 9.64
N LEU A 99 7.30 -3.23 9.81
CA LEU A 99 7.10 -4.01 11.04
C LEU A 99 7.75 -3.34 12.25
N GLN A 100 9.00 -2.88 12.13
CA GLN A 100 9.68 -2.18 13.22
C GLN A 100 8.97 -0.86 13.56
N MET A 101 8.55 -0.10 12.54
CA MET A 101 7.78 1.13 12.75
C MET A 101 6.45 0.86 13.48
N ALA A 102 5.76 -0.24 13.16
CA ALA A 102 4.55 -0.63 13.87
C ALA A 102 4.83 -0.92 15.36
N ALA A 103 5.95 -1.57 15.68
CA ALA A 103 6.39 -1.77 17.06
C ALA A 103 6.76 -0.45 17.76
N ASP A 104 7.47 0.45 17.06
CA ASP A 104 7.82 1.79 17.55
C ASP A 104 6.56 2.61 17.89
N ALA A 105 5.51 2.50 17.06
CA ALA A 105 4.24 3.21 17.27
C ALA A 105 3.51 2.77 18.55
N LEU A 106 3.57 1.49 18.91
CA LEU A 106 3.00 0.98 20.17
C LEU A 106 3.69 1.58 21.41
N GLN A 107 4.98 1.88 21.30
CA GLN A 107 5.79 2.41 22.40
C GLN A 107 5.95 3.94 22.36
N ALA A 108 5.44 4.61 21.33
CA ALA A 108 5.68 6.02 21.07
C ALA A 108 5.35 6.91 22.28
N LYS A 109 4.24 6.66 22.97
CA LYS A 109 3.84 7.44 24.16
C LYS A 109 4.84 7.34 25.31
N GLU A 110 5.42 6.16 25.54
CA GLU A 110 6.42 5.98 26.60
C GLU A 110 7.74 6.64 26.22
N HIS A 111 8.20 6.48 24.97
CA HIS A 111 9.39 7.19 24.46
C HIS A 111 9.23 8.72 24.60
N LEU A 112 8.06 9.27 24.26
CA LEU A 112 7.76 10.70 24.38
C LEU A 112 7.79 11.25 25.81
N LYS A 113 7.57 10.42 26.83
CA LYS A 113 7.71 10.87 28.23
C LYS A 113 9.17 11.07 28.62
N SER A 114 10.07 10.26 28.07
CA SER A 114 11.50 10.32 28.34
C SER A 114 12.23 11.40 27.52
N LEU A 115 11.71 11.75 26.34
CA LEU A 115 12.32 12.71 25.44
C LEU A 115 11.95 14.16 25.79
N PRO A 116 12.92 15.10 25.84
CA PRO A 116 12.63 16.52 25.99
C PRO A 116 11.70 17.05 24.88
N SER A 117 10.93 18.10 25.18
CA SER A 117 10.06 18.73 24.18
C SER A 117 10.87 19.33 23.03
N GLN A 118 10.23 19.49 21.87
CA GLN A 118 10.85 20.16 20.71
C GLN A 118 11.38 21.56 21.06
N GLU A 119 10.66 22.33 21.87
CA GLU A 119 11.05 23.68 22.28
C GLU A 119 12.33 23.66 23.12
N ARG A 120 12.41 22.75 24.09
CA ARG A 120 13.60 22.58 24.92
C ARG A 120 14.80 22.15 24.08
N LEU A 121 14.64 21.17 23.21
CA LEU A 121 15.72 20.71 22.32
C LEU A 121 16.22 21.84 21.40
N LYS A 122 15.33 22.67 20.86
CA LYS A 122 15.72 23.85 20.06
C LYS A 122 16.54 24.85 20.88
N LYS A 123 16.13 25.14 22.12
CA LYS A 123 16.87 26.03 23.02
C LYS A 123 18.24 25.45 23.38
N ASP A 124 18.31 24.17 23.72
CA ASP A 124 19.55 23.48 24.06
C ASP A 124 20.52 23.44 22.86
N MET A 125 20.00 23.27 21.64
CA MET A 125 20.81 23.37 20.41
C MET A 125 21.42 24.77 20.22
N ILE A 126 20.63 25.83 20.41
CA ILE A 126 21.12 27.22 20.31
C ILE A 126 22.22 27.46 21.35
N ASN A 127 21.99 27.06 22.60
CA ASN A 127 23.00 27.20 23.66
C ASN A 127 24.30 26.45 23.32
N HIS A 128 24.20 25.21 22.84
CA HIS A 128 25.38 24.44 22.42
C HIS A 128 26.16 25.14 21.30
N ILE A 129 25.46 25.67 20.29
CA ILE A 129 26.11 26.40 19.18
C ILE A 129 26.83 27.65 19.70
N LEU A 130 26.22 28.40 20.62
CA LEU A 130 26.80 29.63 21.15
C LEU A 130 27.98 29.38 22.10
N THR A 131 27.88 28.35 22.94
CA THR A 131 28.89 28.03 23.96
C THR A 131 30.02 27.17 23.40
N GLU A 132 29.69 26.04 22.78
CA GLU A 132 30.66 25.04 22.31
C GLU A 132 31.16 25.31 20.88
N ARG A 133 30.51 26.25 20.15
CA ARG A 133 30.87 26.63 18.77
C ARG A 133 31.01 25.45 17.81
N SER A 134 30.22 24.41 18.03
CA SER A 134 30.23 23.18 17.25
C SER A 134 28.81 22.72 16.91
N ALA A 135 28.70 21.73 16.00
CA ALA A 135 27.42 21.22 15.55
C ALA A 135 26.76 20.35 16.64
N PRO A 136 25.50 20.64 17.04
CA PRO A 136 24.82 19.94 18.13
C PRO A 136 24.24 18.59 17.68
N THR A 137 25.06 17.72 17.09
CA THR A 137 24.62 16.50 16.38
C THR A 137 23.82 15.54 17.27
N LYS A 138 24.20 15.40 18.56
CA LYS A 138 23.48 14.56 19.53
C LYS A 138 22.08 15.13 19.84
N LEU A 139 21.95 16.45 19.96
CA LEU A 139 20.67 17.12 20.19
C LEU A 139 19.78 17.09 18.92
N GLN A 140 20.39 17.20 17.73
CA GLN A 140 19.67 17.01 16.46
C GLN A 140 19.13 15.59 16.31
N TYR A 141 19.87 14.58 16.76
CA TYR A 141 19.38 13.21 16.82
C TYR A 141 18.19 13.08 17.77
N ALA A 142 18.31 13.57 19.01
CA ALA A 142 17.19 13.57 19.96
C ALA A 142 15.96 14.29 19.39
N MET A 143 16.15 15.41 18.69
CA MET A 143 15.07 16.14 18.00
C MET A 143 14.42 15.30 16.90
N SER A 144 15.21 14.59 16.08
CA SER A 144 14.66 13.72 15.04
C SER A 144 13.82 12.58 15.62
N GLN A 145 14.27 11.97 16.73
CA GLN A 145 13.53 10.93 17.45
C GLN A 145 12.24 11.49 18.05
N ARG A 146 12.31 12.68 18.65
CA ARG A 146 11.13 13.38 19.20
C ARG A 146 10.07 13.62 18.12
N ILE A 147 10.46 14.19 16.97
CA ILE A 147 9.55 14.43 15.84
C ILE A 147 8.97 13.10 15.34
N TYR A 148 9.80 12.07 15.19
CA TYR A 148 9.37 10.75 14.74
C TYR A 148 8.28 10.17 15.65
N TYR A 149 8.50 10.10 16.96
CA TYR A 149 7.51 9.54 17.88
C TYR A 149 6.26 10.40 18.03
N GLU A 150 6.38 11.74 17.97
CA GLU A 150 5.20 12.63 17.94
C GLU A 150 4.34 12.33 16.71
N TYR A 151 4.97 12.16 15.55
CA TYR A 151 4.32 11.87 14.29
C TYR A 151 3.65 10.48 14.28
N LEU A 152 4.31 9.46 14.86
CA LEU A 152 3.71 8.13 15.04
C LEU A 152 2.45 8.15 15.93
N ASN A 153 2.41 9.04 16.92
CA ASN A 153 1.32 9.11 17.88
C ASN A 153 0.14 9.97 17.39
N SER A 154 0.35 10.92 16.46
CA SER A 154 -0.69 11.85 16.00
C SER A 154 -1.42 11.40 14.74
N GLU A 155 -0.78 10.57 13.89
CA GLU A 155 -1.28 10.31 12.54
C GLU A 155 -1.75 8.88 12.31
N LYS A 156 -2.62 8.71 11.30
CA LYS A 156 -3.00 7.37 10.81
C LYS A 156 -1.90 6.82 9.91
N LEU A 157 -1.30 5.72 10.32
CA LEU A 157 -0.23 5.04 9.58
C LEU A 157 -0.81 3.94 8.68
N PHE A 158 -0.14 3.69 7.56
CA PHE A 158 -0.24 2.39 6.88
C PHE A 158 0.76 1.44 7.51
N LEU A 159 0.27 0.42 8.21
CA LEU A 159 1.10 -0.54 8.95
C LEU A 159 1.37 -1.79 8.10
N SER A 160 2.22 -2.69 8.63
CA SER A 160 2.47 -4.01 8.03
C SER A 160 1.16 -4.80 7.87
N GLN A 161 0.23 -4.61 8.80
CA GLN A 161 -1.10 -5.16 8.83
C GLN A 161 -2.10 -4.07 9.22
N ASN A 162 -3.16 -3.89 8.45
CA ASN A 162 -4.20 -2.90 8.70
C ASN A 162 -5.54 -3.63 8.81
N ASP A 163 -6.15 -3.56 9.99
CA ASP A 163 -7.31 -4.37 10.34
C ASP A 163 -8.51 -4.15 9.41
N PRO A 164 -9.33 -5.19 9.17
CA PRO A 164 -10.52 -5.07 8.38
C PRO A 164 -11.52 -4.11 9.02
N GLN A 165 -12.00 -3.20 8.18
CA GLN A 165 -13.06 -2.25 8.46
C GLN A 165 -14.23 -2.55 7.55
N VAL A 166 -15.42 -2.09 7.95
CA VAL A 166 -16.65 -2.33 7.20
C VAL A 166 -17.45 -1.06 7.08
N ILE A 167 -17.90 -0.76 5.87
CA ILE A 167 -18.87 0.30 5.62
C ILE A 167 -20.13 -0.26 5.00
N TRP A 168 -21.25 0.36 5.33
CA TRP A 168 -22.53 0.05 4.72
C TRP A 168 -22.61 0.71 3.35
N THR A 169 -22.89 -0.08 2.31
CA THR A 169 -23.01 0.39 0.92
C THR A 169 -24.42 0.29 0.38
N GLY A 170 -25.35 -0.31 1.13
CA GLY A 170 -26.77 -0.20 0.85
C GLY A 170 -27.65 -1.31 1.43
N SER A 171 -28.95 -1.19 1.10
CA SER A 171 -30.09 -2.06 1.45
C SER A 171 -30.65 -1.98 2.88
N GLN A 172 -31.88 -1.44 2.96
CA GLN A 172 -32.89 -1.65 4.01
C GLN A 172 -34.31 -1.96 3.45
N LYS A 173 -34.46 -2.18 2.14
CA LYS A 173 -35.79 -2.52 1.56
C LYS A 173 -36.20 -3.94 2.00
N ARG A 174 -37.49 -4.11 2.31
CA ARG A 174 -38.06 -5.40 2.74
C ARG A 174 -37.77 -6.47 1.68
N GLY A 175 -37.03 -7.52 2.07
CA GLY A 175 -36.63 -8.63 1.18
C GLY A 175 -35.24 -8.50 0.53
N GLN A 176 -34.50 -7.41 0.70
CA GLN A 176 -33.14 -7.28 0.15
C GLN A 176 -32.07 -7.56 1.22
N ARG A 177 -31.02 -8.31 0.86
CA ARG A 177 -29.84 -8.55 1.71
C ARG A 177 -29.10 -7.24 1.96
N ARG A 178 -28.56 -7.04 3.16
CA ARG A 178 -27.76 -5.84 3.48
C ARG A 178 -26.46 -5.91 2.69
N LYS A 179 -26.00 -4.79 2.14
CA LYS A 179 -24.75 -4.70 1.39
C LYS A 179 -23.69 -3.97 2.21
N TYR A 180 -22.53 -4.59 2.31
CA TYR A 180 -21.38 -3.99 2.97
C TYR A 180 -20.17 -4.07 2.05
N LEU A 181 -19.26 -3.11 2.22
CA LEU A 181 -17.91 -3.16 1.68
C LEU A 181 -16.95 -3.31 2.85
N ILE A 182 -16.30 -4.46 2.91
CA ILE A 182 -15.22 -4.74 3.85
C ILE A 182 -13.92 -4.37 3.16
N TYR A 183 -13.01 -3.69 3.86
CA TYR A 183 -11.70 -3.33 3.33
C TYR A 183 -10.63 -3.50 4.39
N TRP A 184 -9.44 -3.92 3.95
CA TRP A 184 -8.26 -4.09 4.78
C TRP A 184 -7.02 -3.90 3.91
N ALA A 185 -5.84 -3.80 4.51
CA ALA A 185 -4.61 -3.68 3.76
C ALA A 185 -3.45 -4.35 4.47
N LYS A 186 -2.43 -4.72 3.69
CA LYS A 186 -1.17 -5.24 4.22
C LYS A 186 0.00 -4.64 3.46
N TYR A 187 1.15 -4.63 4.12
CA TYR A 187 2.42 -4.52 3.44
C TYR A 187 2.89 -5.94 3.14
N ASP A 188 3.01 -6.30 1.87
CA ASP A 188 3.35 -7.67 1.51
C ASP A 188 4.83 -7.97 1.75
N SER A 189 5.14 -9.07 2.44
CA SER A 189 6.51 -9.42 2.82
C SER A 189 7.31 -10.04 1.68
N GLU A 190 6.66 -10.61 0.68
CA GLU A 190 7.33 -11.23 -0.47
C GLU A 190 7.70 -10.18 -1.51
N SER A 191 6.75 -9.31 -1.84
CA SER A 191 6.89 -8.31 -2.90
C SER A 191 7.25 -6.90 -2.39
N ASN A 192 7.33 -6.69 -1.08
CA ASN A 192 7.60 -5.38 -0.44
C ASN A 192 6.71 -4.24 -0.95
N VAL A 193 5.49 -4.53 -1.41
CA VAL A 193 4.52 -3.53 -1.89
C VAL A 193 3.26 -3.49 -1.03
N PRO A 194 2.67 -2.30 -0.82
CA PRO A 194 1.35 -2.17 -0.23
C PRO A 194 0.27 -2.85 -1.08
N GLN A 195 -0.58 -3.64 -0.42
CA GLN A 195 -1.74 -4.30 -1.02
C GLN A 195 -3.01 -3.91 -0.27
N VAL A 196 -4.01 -3.40 -1.00
CA VAL A 196 -5.32 -3.02 -0.44
C VAL A 196 -6.39 -3.96 -0.97
N TYR A 197 -7.20 -4.49 -0.06
CA TYR A 197 -8.27 -5.43 -0.37
C TYR A 197 -9.63 -4.78 -0.14
N LEU A 198 -10.55 -5.04 -1.06
CA LEU A 198 -11.91 -4.53 -1.03
C LEU A 198 -12.87 -5.68 -1.37
N MET A 199 -13.75 -6.03 -0.44
CA MET A 199 -14.71 -7.11 -0.58
C MET A 199 -16.14 -6.59 -0.44
N GLU A 200 -16.92 -6.63 -1.52
CA GLU A 200 -18.36 -6.44 -1.44
C GLU A 200 -19.04 -7.72 -1.02
N ILE A 201 -19.85 -7.63 0.04
CA ILE A 201 -20.59 -8.75 0.59
C ILE A 201 -22.09 -8.45 0.65
N GLN A 202 -22.90 -9.49 0.55
CA GLN A 202 -24.31 -9.47 0.93
C GLN A 202 -24.52 -10.23 2.23
N ASP A 203 -25.12 -9.59 3.23
CA ASP A 203 -25.39 -10.16 4.55
C ASP A 203 -26.86 -10.59 4.65
N SER A 204 -27.08 -11.88 4.83
CA SER A 204 -28.38 -12.51 5.12
C SER A 204 -28.59 -12.75 6.62
N GLY A 205 -27.67 -12.32 7.48
CA GLY A 205 -27.74 -12.46 8.92
C GLY A 205 -28.83 -11.60 9.57
N LYS A 206 -29.38 -12.09 10.70
CA LYS A 206 -30.42 -11.39 11.45
C LYS A 206 -29.94 -10.02 11.97
N LYS A 207 -28.79 -9.99 12.63
CA LYS A 207 -28.13 -8.77 13.11
C LYS A 207 -27.29 -8.14 12.01
N ALA A 208 -27.11 -6.82 12.03
CA ALA A 208 -26.21 -6.13 11.09
C ALA A 208 -24.76 -6.54 11.39
N LEU A 209 -23.96 -6.88 10.37
CA LEU A 209 -22.59 -7.37 10.55
C LEU A 209 -21.75 -6.53 11.54
N PRO A 210 -21.63 -5.19 11.40
CA PRO A 210 -20.76 -4.39 12.28
C PRO A 210 -21.24 -4.33 13.75
N LYS A 211 -22.52 -4.64 13.99
CA LYS A 211 -23.14 -4.67 15.34
C LYS A 211 -23.21 -6.08 15.91
N ASP A 212 -22.69 -7.08 15.18
CA ASP A 212 -22.72 -8.47 15.60
C ASP A 212 -21.40 -8.82 16.28
N GLU A 213 -21.39 -8.74 17.61
CA GLU A 213 -20.24 -8.97 18.49
C GLU A 213 -19.61 -10.37 18.33
N ARG A 214 -20.33 -11.33 17.72
CA ARG A 214 -19.81 -12.68 17.48
C ARG A 214 -19.27 -12.84 16.07
N ARG A 215 -19.97 -12.30 15.06
CA ARG A 215 -19.56 -12.46 13.65
C ARG A 215 -18.45 -11.53 13.25
N TRP A 216 -18.50 -10.26 13.65
CA TRP A 216 -17.55 -9.25 13.17
C TRP A 216 -16.11 -9.52 13.60
N PRO A 217 -15.80 -9.78 14.89
CA PRO A 217 -14.43 -10.10 15.30
C PRO A 217 -13.88 -11.38 14.62
N ARG A 218 -14.75 -12.36 14.36
CA ARG A 218 -14.37 -13.58 13.62
C ARG A 218 -14.05 -13.28 12.16
N VAL A 219 -14.83 -12.42 11.50
CA VAL A 219 -14.54 -11.94 10.14
C VAL A 219 -13.20 -11.23 10.09
N GLN A 220 -12.94 -10.32 11.04
CA GLN A 220 -11.67 -9.61 11.11
C GLN A 220 -10.49 -10.58 11.26
N SER A 221 -10.57 -11.49 12.22
CA SER A 221 -9.51 -12.48 12.48
C SER A 221 -9.27 -13.40 11.29
N HIS A 222 -10.34 -13.85 10.60
CA HIS A 222 -10.24 -14.72 9.42
C HIS A 222 -9.53 -14.03 8.25
N LEU A 223 -9.93 -12.79 7.93
CA LEU A 223 -9.32 -12.02 6.84
C LEU A 223 -7.86 -11.66 7.15
N MET A 224 -7.54 -11.38 8.41
CA MET A 224 -6.17 -11.12 8.85
C MET A 224 -5.29 -12.37 8.77
N ALA A 225 -5.78 -13.54 9.17
CA ALA A 225 -5.03 -14.79 9.03
C ALA A 225 -4.71 -15.11 7.56
N GLN A 226 -5.63 -14.82 6.65
CA GLN A 226 -5.44 -15.05 5.22
C GLN A 226 -4.53 -14.02 4.55
N SER A 227 -4.45 -12.79 5.08
CA SER A 227 -3.59 -11.75 4.53
C SER A 227 -2.10 -12.01 4.79
N MET A 228 -1.76 -12.86 5.77
CA MET A 228 -0.38 -13.25 6.10
C MET A 228 0.33 -14.07 5.01
N SER A 229 -0.42 -14.68 4.08
CA SER A 229 0.14 -15.44 2.96
C SER A 229 -0.29 -14.82 1.62
N SER A 230 0.49 -15.04 0.57
CA SER A 230 0.19 -14.55 -0.79
C SER A 230 -0.90 -15.39 -1.47
N LEU A 231 -2.09 -15.45 -0.86
CA LEU A 231 -3.19 -16.27 -1.34
C LEU A 231 -3.83 -15.68 -2.62
N LYS A 232 -4.30 -16.58 -3.47
CA LYS A 232 -5.17 -16.26 -4.62
C LYS A 232 -6.51 -15.71 -4.11
N LEU A 233 -7.09 -14.74 -4.83
CA LEU A 233 -8.39 -14.16 -4.43
C LEU A 233 -9.49 -15.21 -4.36
N LEU A 234 -9.49 -16.17 -5.29
CA LEU A 234 -10.43 -17.29 -5.26
C LEU A 234 -10.37 -18.09 -3.96
N THR A 235 -9.17 -18.33 -3.43
CA THR A 235 -8.97 -19.07 -2.19
C THR A 235 -9.52 -18.30 -0.99
N ILE A 236 -9.23 -16.99 -0.91
CA ILE A 236 -9.77 -16.09 0.12
C ILE A 236 -11.29 -16.09 0.07
N ALA A 237 -11.87 -15.84 -1.11
CA ALA A 237 -13.31 -15.68 -1.27
C ALA A 237 -14.08 -16.98 -0.98
N ARG A 238 -13.59 -18.14 -1.47
CA ARG A 238 -14.17 -19.45 -1.14
C ARG A 238 -14.05 -19.81 0.34
N GLY A 239 -12.89 -19.53 0.95
CA GLY A 239 -12.68 -19.74 2.38
C GLY A 239 -13.64 -18.91 3.22
N PHE A 240 -13.79 -17.63 2.87
CA PHE A 240 -14.71 -16.71 3.52
C PHE A 240 -16.18 -17.16 3.38
N ASP A 241 -16.62 -17.45 2.15
CA ASP A 241 -17.98 -17.90 1.88
C ASP A 241 -18.29 -19.19 2.65
N ARG A 242 -17.36 -20.15 2.68
CA ARG A 242 -17.51 -21.40 3.42
C ARG A 242 -17.68 -21.18 4.92
N ASP A 243 -16.82 -20.37 5.51
CA ASP A 243 -16.71 -20.19 6.96
C ASP A 243 -17.79 -19.25 7.52
N PHE A 244 -18.40 -18.41 6.67
CA PHE A 244 -19.46 -17.47 7.03
C PHE A 244 -20.73 -17.67 6.16
N PRO A 245 -21.59 -18.67 6.44
CA PRO A 245 -22.74 -19.03 5.59
C PRO A 245 -23.79 -17.93 5.35
N ASN A 246 -23.76 -16.85 6.11
CA ASN A 246 -24.68 -15.71 5.99
C ASN A 246 -24.03 -14.49 5.32
N LEU A 247 -22.76 -14.56 4.95
CA LEU A 247 -22.01 -13.48 4.32
C LEU A 247 -21.55 -13.95 2.95
N HIS A 248 -22.18 -13.39 1.91
CA HIS A 248 -22.00 -13.83 0.54
C HIS A 248 -21.07 -12.87 -0.20
N PRO A 249 -19.79 -13.20 -0.40
CA PRO A 249 -18.83 -12.36 -1.12
C PRO A 249 -19.17 -12.29 -2.62
N LYS A 250 -19.62 -11.10 -3.06
CA LYS A 250 -20.04 -10.85 -4.45
C LYS A 250 -18.93 -10.29 -5.32
N MET A 251 -18.01 -9.53 -4.74
CA MET A 251 -16.82 -9.04 -5.42
C MET A 251 -15.68 -8.97 -4.42
N LEU A 252 -14.48 -9.35 -4.85
CA LEU A 252 -13.24 -9.17 -4.12
C LEU A 252 -12.21 -8.55 -5.07
N ARG A 253 -11.63 -7.42 -4.69
CA ARG A 253 -10.55 -6.76 -5.43
C ARG A 253 -9.32 -6.64 -4.56
N ARG A 254 -8.15 -6.80 -5.18
CA ARG A 254 -6.84 -6.53 -4.58
C ARG A 254 -6.08 -5.54 -5.45
N PHE A 255 -5.68 -4.43 -4.83
CA PHE A 255 -4.92 -3.36 -5.44
C PHE A 255 -3.47 -3.47 -4.99
N HIS A 256 -2.56 -3.61 -5.95
CA HIS A 256 -1.11 -3.57 -5.72
C HIS A 256 -0.62 -2.17 -6.08
N ILE A 257 -0.05 -1.46 -5.11
CA ILE A 257 0.46 -0.10 -5.26
C ILE A 257 1.98 -0.17 -5.39
N GLY A 258 2.45 -0.38 -6.61
CA GLY A 258 3.84 -0.68 -6.91
C GLY A 258 3.97 -1.95 -7.74
N PRO A 259 5.21 -2.36 -8.09
CA PRO A 259 6.48 -1.69 -7.82
C PRO A 259 6.64 -0.25 -8.37
N MET A 260 7.58 0.49 -7.78
CA MET A 260 8.05 1.81 -8.21
C MET A 260 9.45 1.65 -8.83
N TYR A 261 9.51 1.77 -10.15
CA TYR A 261 10.75 1.75 -10.90
C TYR A 261 11.34 3.14 -10.97
N SER A 262 12.64 3.25 -10.71
CA SER A 262 13.37 4.50 -10.82
C SER A 262 14.80 4.23 -11.23
N HIS A 263 15.28 4.91 -12.26
CA HIS A 263 16.64 4.69 -12.77
C HIS A 263 17.71 4.77 -11.65
N LYS A 264 17.53 5.72 -10.72
CA LYS A 264 18.44 5.98 -9.59
C LYS A 264 18.28 5.06 -8.37
N PHE A 265 17.14 4.36 -8.23
CA PHE A 265 16.80 3.66 -6.98
C PHE A 265 16.52 2.17 -7.15
N THR A 266 16.22 1.70 -8.37
CA THR A 266 15.97 0.30 -8.66
C THR A 266 16.97 -0.24 -9.69
N GLU A 267 17.38 -1.50 -9.56
CA GLU A 267 18.39 -2.16 -10.41
C GLU A 267 17.77 -3.14 -11.43
N GLN A 268 16.45 -3.06 -11.65
CA GLN A 268 15.75 -3.98 -12.55
C GLN A 268 16.21 -3.96 -14.00
N HIS A 269 16.10 -5.13 -14.62
CA HIS A 269 16.31 -5.34 -16.05
C HIS A 269 14.99 -5.33 -16.82
N GLY A 270 15.05 -4.99 -18.11
CA GLY A 270 13.93 -5.11 -19.03
C GLY A 270 13.49 -3.78 -19.67
N PRO A 271 12.46 -3.81 -20.52
CA PRO A 271 12.14 -2.70 -21.42
C PRO A 271 11.86 -1.38 -20.71
N LEU A 272 11.24 -1.45 -19.52
CA LEU A 272 10.92 -0.26 -18.73
C LEU A 272 12.17 0.38 -18.12
N ARG A 273 13.21 -0.39 -17.80
CA ARG A 273 14.50 0.13 -17.36
C ARG A 273 15.13 0.97 -18.46
N ASP A 274 15.14 0.46 -19.69
CA ASP A 274 15.73 1.15 -20.84
C ASP A 274 14.96 2.41 -21.20
N VAL A 275 13.63 2.41 -21.02
CA VAL A 275 12.80 3.62 -21.14
C VAL A 275 13.20 4.66 -20.09
N LEU A 276 13.35 4.25 -18.82
CA LEU A 276 13.70 5.17 -17.74
C LEU A 276 15.15 5.66 -17.80
N ALA A 277 16.06 4.87 -18.37
CA ALA A 277 17.44 5.27 -18.64
C ALA A 277 17.51 6.38 -19.70
N ASP A 278 16.79 6.23 -20.81
CA ASP A 278 16.77 7.24 -21.88
C ASP A 278 15.94 8.48 -21.52
N ALA A 279 14.91 8.30 -20.68
CA ALA A 279 14.17 9.41 -20.10
C ALA A 279 14.96 10.15 -19.01
N ALA A 280 16.09 9.63 -18.55
CA ALA A 280 16.90 10.26 -17.51
C ALA A 280 17.39 11.64 -17.96
N GLY A 281 17.22 12.62 -17.08
CA GLY A 281 17.60 14.01 -17.34
C GLY A 281 17.36 14.82 -16.07
N GLU A 282 16.27 15.58 -16.03
CA GLU A 282 15.90 16.36 -14.85
C GLU A 282 15.59 15.46 -13.63
N PRO A 283 16.14 15.76 -12.44
CA PRO A 283 15.87 15.00 -11.24
C PRO A 283 14.36 14.92 -10.91
N GLY A 284 13.83 13.70 -10.86
CA GLY A 284 12.45 13.45 -10.44
C GLY A 284 11.48 13.08 -11.58
N LEU A 285 11.93 13.06 -12.83
CA LEU A 285 11.15 12.60 -13.99
C LEU A 285 11.47 11.15 -14.41
N ASP A 286 12.44 10.52 -13.74
CA ASP A 286 12.99 9.21 -14.03
C ASP A 286 12.33 8.10 -13.19
N TRP A 287 11.00 8.02 -13.22
CA TRP A 287 10.25 6.99 -12.50
C TRP A 287 9.02 6.49 -13.26
N ALA A 288 8.61 5.27 -12.94
CA ALA A 288 7.32 4.73 -13.32
C ALA A 288 6.81 3.85 -12.18
N LEU A 289 5.52 3.94 -11.86
CA LEU A 289 4.89 3.14 -10.82
C LEU A 289 3.78 2.30 -11.43
N THR A 290 3.76 1.01 -11.11
CA THR A 290 2.70 0.11 -11.57
C THR A 290 1.54 0.12 -10.59
N TRP A 291 0.33 0.13 -11.13
CA TRP A 291 -0.90 0.00 -10.38
C TRP A 291 -1.66 -1.20 -10.94
N THR A 292 -1.69 -2.30 -10.18
CA THR A 292 -2.34 -3.54 -10.61
C THR A 292 -3.60 -3.79 -9.80
N ILE A 293 -4.69 -4.10 -10.48
CA ILE A 293 -5.97 -4.46 -9.88
C ILE A 293 -6.29 -5.90 -10.28
N GLU A 294 -6.35 -6.76 -9.29
CA GLU A 294 -6.90 -8.11 -9.44
C GLU A 294 -8.35 -8.09 -8.97
N SER A 295 -9.27 -8.59 -9.78
CA SER A 295 -10.70 -8.57 -9.47
C SER A 295 -11.28 -9.97 -9.57
N LEU A 296 -12.08 -10.36 -8.60
CA LEU A 296 -12.85 -11.60 -8.57
C LEU A 296 -14.32 -11.25 -8.36
N VAL A 297 -15.19 -11.71 -9.26
CA VAL A 297 -16.62 -11.41 -9.26
C VAL A 297 -17.42 -12.70 -9.20
N SER A 298 -18.42 -12.74 -8.32
CA SER A 298 -19.37 -13.85 -8.27
C SER A 298 -20.29 -13.80 -9.50
N GLN A 299 -20.41 -14.93 -10.19
CA GLN A 299 -21.26 -15.10 -11.37
C GLN A 299 -22.64 -15.63 -11.02
N LYS A 300 -22.69 -16.59 -10.09
CA LYS A 300 -23.93 -17.25 -9.67
C LYS A 300 -23.80 -17.80 -8.25
N THR A 301 -24.94 -18.11 -7.65
CA THR A 301 -25.01 -18.78 -6.35
C THR A 301 -25.54 -20.20 -6.55
N THR A 302 -24.96 -21.18 -5.87
CA THR A 302 -25.41 -22.58 -5.88
C THR A 302 -25.74 -23.04 -4.46
N SER A 303 -26.68 -23.97 -4.31
CA SER A 303 -26.99 -24.58 -3.01
C SER A 303 -26.13 -25.83 -2.82
N GLU A 304 -25.37 -25.88 -1.73
CA GLU A 304 -24.56 -27.04 -1.35
C GLU A 304 -25.07 -27.62 -0.03
N LYS A 305 -25.16 -28.96 0.06
CA LYS A 305 -25.51 -29.63 1.32
C LYS A 305 -24.38 -29.48 2.32
N THR A 306 -24.69 -28.90 3.48
CA THR A 306 -23.75 -28.73 4.61
C THR A 306 -23.96 -29.79 5.70
N GLY A 307 -24.97 -30.63 5.56
CA GLY A 307 -25.29 -31.74 6.45
C GLY A 307 -26.48 -32.55 5.93
N PHE A 308 -26.94 -33.55 6.69
CA PHE A 308 -28.05 -34.43 6.29
C PHE A 308 -29.36 -33.67 6.02
N PHE A 309 -29.60 -32.56 6.72
CA PHE A 309 -30.83 -31.76 6.62
C PHE A 309 -30.60 -30.27 6.37
N SER A 310 -29.36 -29.85 6.05
CA SER A 310 -29.02 -28.44 5.86
C SER A 310 -28.32 -28.20 4.53
N SER A 311 -28.59 -27.04 3.95
CA SER A 311 -27.87 -26.52 2.79
C SER A 311 -27.45 -25.07 3.05
N ALA A 312 -26.35 -24.68 2.42
CA ALA A 312 -25.89 -23.30 2.39
C ALA A 312 -25.78 -22.83 0.94
N GLU A 313 -26.03 -21.55 0.75
CA GLU A 313 -25.70 -20.89 -0.50
C GLU A 313 -24.19 -20.71 -0.60
N ARG A 314 -23.66 -20.91 -1.81
CA ARG A 314 -22.25 -20.81 -2.16
C ARG A 314 -22.06 -20.02 -3.44
N GLU A 315 -21.05 -19.17 -3.44
CA GLU A 315 -20.73 -18.31 -4.57
C GLU A 315 -19.84 -19.04 -5.58
N VAL A 316 -20.21 -18.95 -6.85
CA VAL A 316 -19.42 -19.46 -7.97
C VAL A 316 -18.89 -18.26 -8.75
N TYR A 317 -17.57 -18.11 -8.77
CA TYR A 317 -16.89 -16.98 -9.38
C TYR A 317 -16.66 -17.15 -10.87
N ALA A 318 -16.74 -16.03 -11.60
CA ALA A 318 -16.39 -15.97 -13.01
C ALA A 318 -14.87 -16.05 -13.16
N ILE A 319 -14.34 -17.11 -13.75
CA ILE A 319 -12.92 -17.19 -14.14
C ILE A 319 -12.92 -17.60 -15.61
N ASP A 320 -12.38 -16.74 -16.47
CA ASP A 320 -12.26 -17.06 -17.89
C ASP A 320 -11.19 -18.12 -18.08
N LYS A 321 -11.57 -19.26 -18.65
CA LYS A 321 -10.66 -20.39 -18.92
C LYS A 321 -9.76 -20.12 -20.13
N ARG A 322 -10.03 -19.07 -20.90
CA ARG A 322 -9.22 -18.67 -22.07
C ARG A 322 -8.07 -17.75 -21.67
N ASP A 323 -8.21 -17.05 -20.55
CA ASP A 323 -7.15 -16.24 -19.96
C ASP A 323 -6.34 -17.10 -18.98
N LEU A 324 -5.22 -17.63 -19.47
CA LEU A 324 -4.33 -18.49 -18.69
C LEU A 324 -3.76 -17.76 -17.46
N GLU A 325 -3.54 -16.44 -17.54
CA GLU A 325 -3.01 -15.67 -16.42
C GLU A 325 -4.08 -15.48 -15.34
N ALA A 326 -5.29 -15.08 -15.72
CA ALA A 326 -6.39 -14.96 -14.77
C ALA A 326 -6.75 -16.30 -14.11
N GLN A 327 -6.68 -17.40 -14.88
CA GLN A 327 -6.88 -18.75 -14.36
C GLN A 327 -5.81 -19.15 -13.35
N ASP A 328 -4.52 -18.95 -13.67
CA ASP A 328 -3.43 -19.25 -12.75
C ASP A 328 -3.57 -18.40 -11.48
N LYS A 329 -3.85 -17.10 -11.59
CA LYS A 329 -4.01 -16.24 -10.42
C LYS A 329 -5.32 -16.45 -9.65
N GLY A 330 -6.29 -17.19 -10.20
CA GLY A 330 -7.59 -17.43 -9.59
C GLY A 330 -8.40 -16.15 -9.44
N VAL A 331 -8.52 -15.39 -10.53
CA VAL A 331 -9.21 -14.09 -10.58
C VAL A 331 -10.10 -14.02 -11.82
N SER A 332 -11.07 -13.10 -11.82
CA SER A 332 -11.94 -12.82 -12.97
C SER A 332 -11.27 -11.93 -14.01
N ASP A 333 -10.45 -10.97 -13.57
CA ASP A 333 -9.82 -9.96 -14.42
C ASP A 333 -8.57 -9.40 -13.74
N ILE A 334 -7.57 -9.03 -14.53
CA ILE A 334 -6.34 -8.37 -14.09
C ILE A 334 -6.14 -7.11 -14.92
N ARG A 335 -6.18 -5.94 -14.27
CA ARG A 335 -5.91 -4.65 -14.93
C ARG A 335 -4.59 -4.09 -14.47
N ARG A 336 -3.65 -3.94 -15.40
CA ARG A 336 -2.37 -3.27 -15.16
C ARG A 336 -2.42 -1.85 -15.70
N SER A 337 -1.96 -0.91 -14.88
CA SER A 337 -1.75 0.47 -15.29
C SER A 337 -0.32 0.88 -14.96
N LEU A 338 0.24 1.77 -15.78
CA LEU A 338 1.53 2.38 -15.55
C LEU A 338 1.35 3.87 -15.32
N ILE A 339 1.92 4.40 -14.25
CA ILE A 339 1.88 5.82 -13.91
C ILE A 339 3.30 6.35 -14.08
N LEU A 340 3.48 7.35 -14.93
CA LEU A 340 4.80 7.84 -15.31
C LEU A 340 4.77 9.32 -15.72
N PRO A 341 5.87 10.06 -15.56
CA PRO A 341 6.00 11.42 -16.08
C PRO A 341 5.92 11.49 -17.61
N HIS A 342 5.50 12.64 -18.12
CA HIS A 342 5.36 12.89 -19.56
C HIS A 342 6.60 12.51 -20.38
N ARG A 343 7.80 12.85 -19.90
CA ARG A 343 9.05 12.49 -20.60
C ARG A 343 9.27 10.99 -20.70
N ALA A 344 9.02 10.25 -19.62
CA ALA A 344 9.14 8.78 -19.63
C ALA A 344 8.10 8.15 -20.58
N TYR A 345 6.91 8.76 -20.68
CA TYR A 345 5.89 8.33 -21.63
C TYR A 345 6.31 8.55 -23.09
N GLN A 346 6.89 9.71 -23.43
CA GLN A 346 7.39 9.97 -24.79
C GLN A 346 8.38 8.89 -25.25
N VAL A 347 9.38 8.58 -24.41
CA VAL A 347 10.36 7.53 -24.69
C VAL A 347 9.71 6.14 -24.79
N LEU A 348 8.72 5.86 -23.94
CA LEU A 348 7.98 4.60 -23.98
C LEU A 348 7.26 4.41 -25.31
N GLU A 349 6.59 5.45 -25.80
CA GLU A 349 5.88 5.44 -27.09
C GLU A 349 6.85 5.34 -28.28
N GLU A 350 8.00 6.04 -28.22
CA GLU A 350 9.05 5.92 -29.24
C GLU A 350 9.63 4.51 -29.34
N LYS A 351 9.91 3.87 -28.19
CA LYS A 351 10.42 2.48 -28.16
C LYS A 351 9.37 1.45 -28.55
N ASN A 352 8.09 1.71 -28.24
CA ASN A 352 6.94 0.87 -28.58
C ASN A 352 7.15 -0.65 -28.33
N HIS A 353 7.73 -0.98 -27.17
CA HIS A 353 8.07 -2.36 -26.83
C HIS A 353 6.80 -3.22 -26.69
N PRO A 354 6.72 -4.43 -27.31
CA PRO A 354 5.51 -5.25 -27.31
C PRO A 354 4.94 -5.56 -25.92
N SER A 355 5.80 -5.80 -24.92
CA SER A 355 5.38 -6.11 -23.55
C SER A 355 4.68 -4.96 -22.81
N LEU A 356 4.78 -3.73 -23.31
CA LEU A 356 4.16 -2.54 -22.71
C LEU A 356 2.92 -2.08 -23.49
N ARG A 357 2.56 -2.77 -24.58
CA ARG A 357 1.34 -2.53 -25.35
C ARG A 357 0.12 -3.00 -24.54
N GLY A 358 -1.02 -2.31 -24.69
CA GLY A 358 -2.28 -2.68 -24.03
C GLY A 358 -2.38 -2.37 -22.53
N ILE A 359 -1.28 -2.00 -21.87
CA ILE A 359 -1.31 -1.47 -20.49
C ILE A 359 -1.89 -0.05 -20.52
N ARG A 360 -2.77 0.30 -19.59
CA ARG A 360 -3.28 1.68 -19.45
C ARG A 360 -2.17 2.60 -18.94
N LYS A 361 -1.99 3.78 -19.53
CA LYS A 361 -0.97 4.74 -19.07
C LYS A 361 -1.62 5.95 -18.42
N TYR A 362 -1.16 6.30 -17.22
CA TYR A 362 -1.45 7.56 -16.55
C TYR A 362 -0.23 8.46 -16.63
N VAL A 363 -0.33 9.50 -17.45
CA VAL A 363 0.80 10.38 -17.75
C VAL A 363 0.69 11.64 -16.90
N VAL A 364 1.71 11.88 -16.08
CA VAL A 364 1.80 13.06 -15.21
C VAL A 364 2.39 14.23 -16.02
N GLY A 365 1.59 15.28 -16.21
CA GLY A 365 2.02 16.54 -16.83
C GLY A 365 2.52 17.58 -15.82
N ASN A 366 3.05 18.70 -16.33
CA ASN A 366 3.76 19.73 -15.53
C ASN A 366 2.91 20.40 -14.43
N ASN A 367 1.58 20.39 -14.54
CA ASN A 367 0.66 20.98 -13.55
C ASN A 367 0.02 19.94 -12.61
N SER A 368 0.67 18.78 -12.42
CA SER A 368 0.10 17.61 -11.73
C SER A 368 -1.21 17.09 -12.32
N ARG A 369 -1.60 17.58 -13.51
CA ARG A 369 -2.73 17.05 -14.28
C ARG A 369 -2.32 15.70 -14.85
N ILE A 370 -3.21 14.73 -14.68
CA ILE A 370 -3.02 13.37 -15.17
C ILE A 370 -3.89 13.16 -16.40
N LEU A 371 -3.27 12.67 -17.46
CA LEU A 371 -3.94 12.21 -18.68
C LEU A 371 -3.90 10.68 -18.71
N SER A 372 -4.98 10.07 -19.18
CA SER A 372 -5.08 8.62 -19.37
C SER A 372 -5.01 8.29 -20.87
N TYR A 373 -4.23 7.26 -21.20
CA TYR A 373 -4.08 6.71 -22.55
C TYR A 373 -4.27 5.19 -22.56
#